data_AF-A0A285INM6-F1
#
_entry.id   AF-A0A285INM6-F1
#
_cell.length_a   1.000
_cell.length_b   1.000
_cell.length_c   1.000
_cell.angle_alpha   90.00
_cell.angle_beta   90.00
_cell.angle_gamma   90.00
#
_symmetry.space_group_name_H-M   'P 1'
#
loop_
_entity.id
_entity.type
_entity.pdbx_description
1 polymer ?
#
loop_
_entity_poly.entity_id
_entity_poly.type
_entity_poly.pdbx_seq_one_letter_code
_entity_poly.pdbx_strand_id
1 'polypeptide(L)'
;MTDCAEPLCWQVSPTVCVADKLEQGCEAELRVIWFSDTPRTVCLYLAEQAERCWQEATSGQWQQPVNWQRGWLSLRQQQQVLLSAELQVLSRQPAKRRRISGAWSIF
;
A
#
# COMPACT_ATOMS: atom_id res chain seq x y z
N MET A 1 -9.27 -1.79 -20.02
CA MET A 1 -8.37 -0.71 -20.48
C MET A 1 -8.06 0.15 -19.27
N THR A 2 -6.88 -0.04 -18.67
CA THR A 2 -6.36 0.87 -17.64
C THR A 2 -5.79 2.07 -18.37
N ASP A 3 -6.56 3.14 -18.41
CA ASP A 3 -6.22 4.36 -19.13
C ASP A 3 -5.16 5.12 -18.31
N CYS A 4 -3.90 4.96 -18.71
CA CYS A 4 -2.79 5.71 -18.14
C CYS A 4 -2.52 6.91 -19.02
N ALA A 5 -2.99 8.09 -18.59
CA ALA A 5 -2.74 9.35 -19.28
C ALA A 5 -1.34 9.94 -18.98
N GLU A 6 -0.65 9.43 -17.96
CA GLU A 6 0.68 9.91 -17.56
C GLU A 6 1.82 9.06 -18.15
N PRO A 7 3.01 9.66 -18.37
CA PRO A 7 4.21 8.95 -18.85
C PRO A 7 4.62 7.75 -17.98
N LEU A 8 4.25 7.75 -16.70
CA LEU A 8 4.46 6.67 -15.76
C LEU A 8 3.22 6.55 -14.87
N CYS A 9 2.69 5.34 -14.75
CA CYS A 9 1.50 5.07 -13.95
C CYS A 9 1.59 3.69 -13.31
N TRP A 10 0.67 3.45 -12.38
CA TRP A 10 0.49 2.12 -11.82
C TRP A 10 -0.93 1.89 -11.31
N GLN A 11 -1.25 0.63 -11.11
CA GLN A 11 -2.44 0.16 -10.43
C GLN A 11 -2.01 -0.69 -9.25
N VAL A 12 -2.52 -0.35 -8.07
CA VAL A 12 -2.32 -1.07 -6.82
C VAL A 12 -3.67 -1.58 -6.34
N SER A 13 -3.76 -2.87 -6.01
CA SER A 13 -4.99 -3.45 -5.49
C SER A 13 -4.71 -4.64 -4.56
N PRO A 14 -5.34 -4.71 -3.37
CA PRO A 14 -6.15 -3.67 -2.75
C PRO A 14 -5.29 -2.61 -2.04
N THR A 15 -5.71 -1.34 -2.05
CA THR A 15 -5.11 -0.29 -1.19
C THR A 15 -5.77 -0.22 0.19
N VAL A 16 -6.99 -0.75 0.31
CA VAL A 16 -7.74 -0.85 1.57
C VAL A 16 -8.06 -2.30 1.83
N CYS A 17 -7.70 -2.79 3.01
CA CYS A 17 -7.95 -4.16 3.43
C CYS A 17 -8.77 -4.17 4.73
N VAL A 18 -9.65 -5.17 4.89
CA VAL A 18 -10.55 -5.27 6.05
C VAL A 18 -10.15 -6.46 6.91
N ALA A 19 -9.71 -6.18 8.13
CA ALA A 19 -9.34 -7.20 9.12
C ALA A 19 -10.38 -7.30 10.25
N ASP A 20 -10.43 -8.44 10.95
CA ASP A 20 -11.29 -8.59 12.11
C ASP A 20 -10.85 -7.69 13.28
N LYS A 21 -9.53 -7.62 13.54
CA LYS A 21 -8.90 -6.70 14.50
C LYS A 21 -7.69 -6.02 13.86
N LEU A 22 -7.51 -4.73 14.14
CA LEU A 22 -6.41 -3.93 13.59
C LEU A 22 -5.02 -4.52 13.92
N GLU A 23 -4.88 -5.05 15.14
CA GLU A 23 -3.63 -5.60 15.70
C GLU A 23 -3.12 -6.86 14.94
N GLN A 24 -4.01 -7.55 14.23
CA GLN A 24 -3.68 -8.82 13.55
C GLN A 24 -3.08 -8.61 12.16
N GLY A 25 -3.11 -7.37 11.66
CA GLY A 25 -2.81 -7.08 10.27
C GLY A 25 -3.86 -7.66 9.32
N CYS A 26 -3.72 -7.34 8.04
CA CYS A 26 -4.63 -7.78 6.99
C CYS A 26 -3.88 -8.67 6.02
N GLU A 27 -4.32 -9.92 5.91
CA GLU A 27 -3.84 -10.86 4.90
C GLU A 27 -4.65 -10.68 3.63
N ALA A 28 -3.99 -10.24 2.57
CA ALA A 28 -4.59 -10.15 1.25
C ALA A 28 -3.56 -10.38 0.16
N GLU A 29 -4.06 -10.79 -0.99
CA GLU A 29 -3.26 -10.86 -2.21
C GLU A 29 -3.11 -9.44 -2.79
N LEU A 30 -1.91 -8.89 -2.66
CA LEU A 30 -1.59 -7.55 -3.12
C LEU A 30 -1.01 -7.64 -4.53
N ARG A 31 -1.62 -6.90 -5.45
CA ARG A 31 -1.22 -6.80 -6.85
C ARG A 31 -0.77 -5.38 -7.17
N VAL A 32 0.39 -5.28 -7.82
CA VAL A 32 0.93 -4.05 -8.38
C VAL A 32 1.23 -4.27 -9.85
N ILE A 33 0.71 -3.41 -10.70
CA ILE A 33 1.03 -3.35 -12.13
C ILE A 33 1.47 -1.93 -12.44
N TRP A 34 2.61 -1.74 -13.08
CA TRP A 34 3.06 -0.42 -13.51
C TRP A 34 3.38 -0.41 -15.00
N PHE A 35 3.28 0.79 -15.59
CA PHE A 35 3.59 1.05 -16.99
C PHE A 35 4.36 2.37 -17.12
N SER A 36 5.25 2.44 -18.10
CA SER A 36 6.06 3.58 -18.46
C SER A 36 6.15 3.69 -19.99
N ASP A 37 6.12 4.91 -20.51
CA ASP A 37 6.35 5.21 -21.92
C ASP A 37 7.77 4.88 -22.40
N THR A 38 8.73 4.90 -21.47
CA THR A 38 10.16 4.71 -21.68
C THR A 38 10.68 3.55 -20.82
N PRO A 39 11.73 2.83 -21.26
CA PRO A 39 12.36 1.80 -20.44
C PRO A 39 12.92 2.39 -19.15
N ARG A 40 12.65 1.72 -18.02
CA ARG A 40 13.10 2.13 -16.70
C ARG A 40 13.66 0.95 -15.92
N THR A 41 14.65 1.25 -15.09
CA THR A 41 15.16 0.35 -14.06
C THR A 41 14.57 0.78 -12.71
N VAL A 42 13.58 0.04 -12.21
CA VAL A 42 12.77 0.38 -11.02
C VAL A 42 12.63 -0.80 -10.07
N CYS A 43 12.43 -0.50 -8.80
CA CYS A 43 12.15 -1.48 -7.75
C CYS A 43 10.88 -1.11 -7.00
N LEU A 44 10.02 -2.11 -6.78
CA LEU A 44 8.88 -2.05 -5.89
C LEU A 44 9.33 -2.33 -4.46
N TYR A 45 8.93 -1.44 -3.57
CA TYR A 45 9.14 -1.57 -2.13
C TYR A 45 7.79 -1.62 -1.41
N LEU A 46 7.69 -2.54 -0.45
CA LEU A 46 6.66 -2.55 0.58
C LEU A 46 7.29 -2.07 1.88
N ALA A 47 6.83 -0.91 2.37
CA ALA A 47 7.53 -0.11 3.37
C ALA A 47 8.98 0.19 2.91
N GLU A 48 9.98 -0.43 3.54
CA GLU A 48 11.40 -0.31 3.18
C GLU A 48 12.01 -1.61 2.63
N GLN A 49 11.20 -2.67 2.52
CA GLN A 49 11.64 -3.94 1.96
C GLN A 49 11.47 -3.95 0.44
N ALA A 50 12.53 -4.27 -0.28
CA ALA A 50 12.48 -4.45 -1.73
C ALA A 50 11.83 -5.79 -2.06
N GLU A 51 10.71 -5.75 -2.79
CA GLU A 51 9.94 -6.95 -3.17
C GLU A 51 10.29 -7.46 -4.57
N ARG A 52 10.41 -6.54 -5.52
CA ARG A 52 10.67 -6.88 -6.93
C ARG A 52 11.35 -5.74 -7.65
N CYS A 53 12.37 -6.05 -8.44
CA CYS A 53 13.01 -5.09 -9.34
C CYS A 53 12.83 -5.51 -10.81
N TRP A 54 12.74 -4.51 -11.68
CA TRP A 54 12.76 -4.65 -13.13
C TRP A 54 13.88 -3.77 -13.68
N GLN A 55 14.54 -4.24 -14.73
CA GLN A 55 15.65 -3.56 -15.38
C GLN A 55 15.28 -3.31 -16.83
N GLU A 56 15.49 -2.09 -17.31
CA GLU A 56 15.22 -1.67 -18.70
C GLU A 56 13.84 -2.13 -19.22
N ALA A 57 12.80 -1.99 -18.39
CA ALA A 57 11.45 -2.45 -18.70
C ALA A 57 10.50 -1.26 -18.86
N THR A 58 9.48 -1.42 -19.71
CA THR A 58 8.38 -0.43 -19.84
C THR A 58 7.16 -0.80 -19.00
N SER A 59 7.14 -2.00 -18.40
CA SER A 59 6.07 -2.43 -17.51
C SER A 59 6.55 -3.52 -16.58
N GLY A 60 5.79 -3.74 -15.51
CA GLY A 60 6.05 -4.83 -14.58
C GLY A 60 4.81 -5.16 -13.76
N GLN A 61 4.72 -6.43 -13.37
CA GLN A 61 3.66 -6.93 -12.51
C GLN A 61 4.27 -7.72 -11.34
N TRP A 62 3.71 -7.49 -10.16
CA TRP A 62 4.01 -8.23 -8.94
C TRP A 62 2.70 -8.56 -8.23
N GLN A 63 2.60 -9.78 -7.70
CA GLN A 63 1.42 -10.25 -6.98
C GLN A 63 1.86 -11.28 -5.94
N GLN A 64 1.63 -10.99 -4.66
CA GLN A 64 1.94 -11.90 -3.57
C GLN A 64 0.94 -11.75 -2.41
N PRO A 65 0.69 -12.84 -1.64
CA PRO A 65 0.02 -12.73 -0.35
C PRO A 65 0.93 -11.99 0.62
N VAL A 66 0.41 -10.95 1.25
CA VAL A 66 1.12 -10.16 2.26
C VAL A 66 0.24 -9.93 3.46
N ASN A 67 0.85 -9.74 4.63
CA ASN A 67 0.18 -9.33 5.85
C ASN A 67 0.72 -7.95 6.28
N TRP A 68 -0.13 -6.92 6.28
CA TRP A 68 0.25 -5.57 6.71
C TRP A 68 -0.74 -4.99 7.71
N GLN A 69 -0.26 -4.19 8.67
CA GLN A 69 -1.11 -3.41 9.58
C GLN A 69 -1.28 -1.97 9.09
N ARG A 70 -0.17 -1.37 8.66
CA ARG A 70 -0.04 -0.08 7.98
C ARG A 70 1.20 -0.17 7.11
N GLY A 71 1.18 0.45 5.94
CA GLY A 71 2.34 0.46 5.07
C GLY A 71 2.17 1.41 3.92
N TRP A 72 3.26 1.63 3.20
CA TRP A 72 3.26 2.31 1.92
C TRP A 72 3.91 1.40 0.90
N LEU A 73 3.37 1.42 -0.31
CA LEU A 73 4.08 0.94 -1.47
C LEU A 73 4.81 2.11 -2.10
N SER A 74 5.98 1.84 -2.65
CA SER A 74 6.69 2.79 -3.49
C SER A 74 7.37 2.12 -4.66
N LEU A 75 7.22 2.70 -5.84
CA LEU A 75 8.03 2.36 -7.01
C LEU A 75 9.20 3.36 -7.06
N ARG A 76 10.42 2.86 -6.88
CA ARG A 76 11.63 3.68 -6.78
C ARG A 76 12.55 3.43 -7.96
N GLN A 77 13.20 4.48 -8.43
CA GLN A 77 14.35 4.40 -9.34
C GLN A 77 15.56 4.90 -8.56
N GLN A 78 16.51 3.99 -8.28
CA GLN A 78 17.60 4.25 -7.34
C GLN A 78 17.05 4.68 -5.97
N GLN A 79 17.29 5.92 -5.52
CA GLN A 79 16.76 6.48 -4.27
C GLN A 79 15.52 7.36 -4.47
N GLN A 80 15.13 7.66 -5.72
CA GLN A 80 13.99 8.52 -6.01
C GLN A 80 12.69 7.72 -5.99
N VAL A 81 11.72 8.16 -5.19
CA VAL A 81 10.34 7.65 -5.24
C VAL A 81 9.65 8.27 -6.45
N LEU A 82 9.18 7.42 -7.37
CA LEU A 82 8.45 7.85 -8.56
C LEU A 82 6.93 7.80 -8.35
N LEU A 83 6.44 6.73 -7.74
CA LEU A 83 5.04 6.52 -7.41
C LEU A 83 4.93 5.95 -5.99
N SER A 84 3.88 6.32 -5.26
CA SER A 84 3.60 5.80 -3.92
C SER A 84 2.11 5.68 -3.64
N ALA A 85 1.76 4.72 -2.78
CA ALA A 85 0.38 4.44 -2.39
C ALA A 85 0.37 4.02 -0.92
N GLU A 86 -0.50 4.63 -0.14
CA GLU A 86 -0.73 4.21 1.24
C GLU A 86 -1.60 2.95 1.25
N LEU A 87 -1.22 1.98 2.08
CA LEU A 87 -2.00 0.79 2.37
C LEU A 87 -2.70 0.94 3.70
N GLN A 88 -4.03 0.94 3.67
CA GLN A 88 -4.88 1.16 4.84
C GLN A 88 -5.53 -0.16 5.28
N VAL A 89 -5.63 -0.35 6.59
CA VAL A 89 -6.36 -1.46 7.20
C VAL A 89 -7.53 -0.91 7.99
N LEU A 90 -8.73 -1.37 7.66
CA LEU A 90 -9.95 -1.08 8.39
C LEU A 90 -10.31 -2.28 9.27
N SER A 91 -10.81 -2.03 10.48
CA SER A 91 -11.30 -3.09 11.37
C SER A 91 -12.81 -3.24 11.28
N ARG A 92 -13.30 -4.49 11.29
CA ARG A 92 -14.74 -4.78 11.43
C ARG A 92 -15.26 -4.51 12.84
N GLN A 93 -14.38 -4.58 13.84
CA GLN A 93 -14.73 -4.21 15.20
C GLN A 93 -14.71 -2.68 15.37
N PRO A 94 -15.72 -2.09 16.05
CA PRO A 94 -15.69 -0.68 16.37
C PRO A 94 -14.45 -0.43 17.24
N ALA A 95 -13.63 0.57 16.86
CA ALA A 95 -12.53 1.02 17.69
C ALA A 95 -13.07 1.24 19.11
N LYS A 96 -12.45 0.59 20.12
CA LYS A 96 -12.86 0.69 21.53
C LYS A 96 -13.16 2.17 21.82
N ARG A 97 -14.45 2.53 21.95
CA ARG A 97 -14.83 3.89 22.33
C ARG A 97 -14.12 4.17 23.64
N ARG A 98 -13.15 5.08 23.63
CA ARG A 98 -12.53 5.58 24.85
C ARG A 98 -13.68 6.12 25.68
N ARG A 99 -14.08 5.40 26.74
CA ARG A 99 -15.04 5.91 27.72
C ARG A 99 -14.35 7.13 28.31
N ILE A 100 -14.73 8.31 27.86
CA ILE A 100 -14.51 9.53 28.63
C ILE A 100 -15.49 9.36 29.79
N SER A 101 -15.06 8.68 30.85
CA SER A 101 -15.70 8.82 32.15
C SER A 101 -15.40 10.25 32.59
N GLY A 102 -16.22 11.19 32.13
CA GLY A 102 -16.32 12.49 32.75
C GLY A 102 -16.75 12.23 34.18
N ALA A 103 -15.78 12.27 35.11
CA ALA A 103 -16.10 12.44 36.51
C ALA A 103 -16.70 13.85 36.59
N TRP A 104 -18.02 13.94 36.68
CA TRP A 104 -18.69 15.16 37.07
C TRP A 104 -18.18 15.48 38.49
N SER A 105 -17.23 16.41 38.60
CA SER A 105 -16.89 17.01 39.88
C SER A 105 -17.98 18.05 40.17
N ILE A 106 -18.92 17.69 41.04
CA ILE A 106 -19.85 18.61 41.69
C ILE A 106 -19.33 18.89 43.10
N PHE A 107 -18.26 19.68 43.20
CA PHE A 107 -17.85 20.36 44.43
C PHE A 107 -17.20 21.69 44.08
#